data_AF-A0A564SSB0-F1
#
_entry.id   AF-A0A564SSB0-F1
#
_cell.length_a   1.000
_cell.length_b   1.000
_cell.length_c   1.000
_cell.angle_alpha   90.00
_cell.angle_beta   90.00
_cell.angle_gamma   90.00
#
_symmetry.space_group_name_H-M   'P 1'
#
loop_
_entity.id
_entity.type
_entity.pdbx_description
1 polymer ?
#
loop_
_entity_poly.entity_id
_entity_poly.type
_entity_poly.pdbx_seq_one_letter_code
_entity_poly.pdbx_strand_id
1 'polypeptide(L)'
;MKIDRNFVLREIAGECIIIPTGKTALEFNGLITVNEIGMELWKMLQNEVTFDDLLKGIMEEYDVDKEVAKEDIQDFLDKLIDGGILTEDDSTESR
;
A
#
# COMPACT_ATOMS: atom_id res chain seq x y z
N MET A 1 -7.74 6.73 -3.47
CA MET A 1 -6.59 5.93 -3.92
C MET A 1 -6.93 4.47 -3.74
N LYS A 2 -6.49 3.58 -4.64
CA LYS A 2 -6.77 2.13 -4.53
C LYS A 2 -5.62 1.32 -5.12
N ILE A 3 -5.26 0.23 -4.46
CA ILE A 3 -4.22 -0.69 -4.96
C ILE A 3 -4.75 -1.55 -6.11
N ASP A 4 -3.88 -1.80 -7.08
CA ASP A 4 -4.19 -2.67 -8.21
C ASP A 4 -4.39 -4.14 -7.78
N ARG A 5 -5.35 -4.84 -8.39
CA ARG A 5 -5.69 -6.23 -8.00
C ARG A 5 -4.60 -7.24 -8.35
N ASN A 6 -3.58 -6.83 -9.08
CA ASN A 6 -2.43 -7.66 -9.44
C ASN A 6 -1.44 -7.87 -8.29
N PHE A 7 -1.72 -7.39 -7.07
CA PHE A 7 -0.85 -7.61 -5.92
C PHE A 7 -1.54 -8.40 -4.81
N VAL A 8 -0.79 -9.30 -4.18
CA VAL A 8 -1.26 -10.12 -3.07
C VAL A 8 -0.41 -9.91 -1.84
N LEU A 9 -1.05 -9.63 -0.72
CA LEU A 9 -0.40 -9.62 0.58
C LEU A 9 -0.34 -11.04 1.14
N ARG A 10 0.85 -11.50 1.51
CA ARG A 10 1.07 -12.74 2.26
C ARG A 10 1.80 -12.45 3.55
N GLU A 11 1.40 -13.15 4.62
CA GLU A 11 2.18 -13.20 5.86
C GLU A 11 3.13 -14.40 5.81
N ILE A 12 4.42 -14.16 6.02
CA ILE A 12 5.48 -15.18 6.04
C ILE A 12 6.37 -14.90 7.25
N ALA A 13 6.49 -15.89 8.15
CA ALA A 13 7.33 -15.79 9.36
C ALA A 13 7.00 -14.59 10.29
N GLY A 14 5.76 -14.09 10.27
CA GLY A 14 5.34 -12.91 11.04
C GLY A 14 5.62 -11.58 10.34
N GLU A 15 6.18 -11.59 9.14
CA GLU A 15 6.35 -10.41 8.29
C GLU A 15 5.31 -10.42 7.18
N CYS A 16 4.82 -9.23 6.82
CA CYS A 16 3.93 -9.08 5.68
C CYS A 16 4.71 -8.76 4.41
N ILE A 17 4.44 -9.53 3.36
CA ILE A 17 5.12 -9.45 2.09
C ILE A 17 4.07 -9.27 1.00
N ILE A 18 4.20 -8.18 0.26
CA ILE A 18 3.41 -7.92 -0.94
C ILE A 18 4.12 -8.59 -2.12
N ILE A 19 3.38 -9.45 -2.81
CA ILE A 19 3.84 -10.23 -3.95
C ILE A 19 3.12 -9.71 -5.20
N PRO A 20 3.84 -9.17 -6.19
CA PRO A 20 3.26 -8.85 -7.49
C PRO A 20 2.86 -10.14 -8.21
N THR A 21 1.75 -10.11 -8.94
CA THR A 21 1.25 -11.24 -9.73
C THR A 21 0.92 -10.82 -11.16
N GLY A 22 0.76 -11.80 -12.04
CA GLY A 22 0.46 -11.53 -13.45
C GLY A 22 1.63 -10.88 -14.18
N LYS A 23 1.34 -9.82 -14.95
CA LYS A 23 2.35 -9.07 -15.71
C LYS A 23 3.26 -8.24 -14.82
N THR A 24 2.73 -7.72 -13.71
CA THR A 24 3.51 -6.90 -12.79
C THR A 24 4.61 -7.69 -12.10
N ALA A 25 4.47 -9.02 -11.95
CA ALA A 25 5.57 -9.86 -11.46
C ALA A 25 6.76 -9.96 -12.42
N LEU A 26 6.56 -9.68 -13.72
CA LEU A 26 7.60 -9.67 -14.74
C LEU A 26 8.30 -8.31 -14.83
N GLU A 27 7.56 -7.23 -14.57
CA GLU A 27 8.07 -5.85 -14.57
C GLU A 27 8.72 -5.50 -13.23
N PHE A 28 8.13 -5.99 -12.14
CA PHE A 28 8.55 -5.78 -10.77
C PHE A 28 9.23 -7.02 -10.21
N ASN A 29 10.56 -7.04 -10.31
CA ASN A 29 11.38 -8.20 -9.98
C ASN A 29 11.78 -8.27 -8.48
N GLY A 30 10.91 -7.78 -7.59
CA GLY A 30 11.17 -7.61 -6.15
C GLY A 30 9.97 -7.94 -5.27
N LEU A 31 10.25 -8.33 -4.03
CA LEU A 31 9.26 -8.49 -2.96
C LEU A 31 9.25 -7.23 -2.11
N ILE A 32 8.07 -6.78 -1.69
CA ILE A 32 7.96 -5.61 -0.81
C ILE A 32 7.54 -6.11 0.56
N THR A 33 8.48 -6.02 1.51
CA THR A 33 8.23 -6.30 2.92
C THR A 33 7.64 -5.06 3.58
N VAL A 34 6.54 -5.23 4.30
CA VAL A 34 5.84 -4.17 5.03
C VAL A 34 5.75 -4.54 6.50
N ASN A 35 5.87 -3.51 7.34
CA ASN A 35 5.63 -3.62 8.78
C ASN A 35 4.12 -3.63 9.07
N GLU A 36 3.74 -3.78 10.34
CA GLU A 36 2.33 -3.77 10.78
C GLU A 36 1.56 -2.51 10.30
N ILE A 37 2.17 -1.32 10.42
CA ILE A 37 1.57 -0.07 9.92
C ILE A 37 1.31 -0.15 8.41
N GLY A 38 2.30 -0.59 7.63
CA GLY A 38 2.16 -0.75 6.17
C GLY A 38 1.13 -1.80 5.79
N MET A 39 0.96 -2.84 6.60
CA MET A 39 -0.08 -3.86 6.43
C MET A 39 -1.49 -3.25 6.59
N GLU A 40 -1.70 -2.43 7.62
CA GLU A 40 -2.98 -1.75 7.82
C GLU A 40 -3.28 -0.77 6.71
N LEU A 41 -2.31 0.05 6.31
CA LEU A 41 -2.43 0.94 5.16
C LEU A 41 -2.80 0.17 3.89
N TRP A 42 -2.13 -0.96 3.65
CA TRP A 42 -2.45 -1.84 2.52
C TRP A 42 -3.89 -2.34 2.56
N LYS A 43 -4.38 -2.80 3.72
CA LYS A 43 -5.77 -3.26 3.88
C LYS A 43 -6.77 -2.14 3.64
N MET A 44 -6.51 -0.93 4.13
CA MET A 44 -7.35 0.24 3.90
C MET A 44 -7.41 0.58 2.40
N LEU A 45 -6.25 0.59 1.74
CA LEU A 45 -6.09 0.84 0.30
C LEU A 45 -6.70 -0.25 -0.61
N GLN A 46 -7.14 -1.39 -0.07
CA GLN A 46 -8.00 -2.33 -0.82
C GLN A 46 -9.38 -1.72 -1.11
N ASN A 47 -9.81 -0.79 -0.27
CA ASN A 47 -11.03 -0.01 -0.44
C ASN A 47 -10.69 1.40 -0.97
N GLU A 48 -11.71 2.11 -1.44
CA GLU A 48 -11.53 3.50 -1.86
C GLU A 48 -11.38 4.38 -0.61
N VAL A 49 -10.14 4.71 -0.29
CA VAL A 49 -9.80 5.55 0.88
C VAL A 49 -9.01 6.78 0.47
N THR A 50 -9.04 7.77 1.34
CA THR A 50 -8.27 9.01 1.20
C THR A 50 -7.09 9.02 2.16
N PHE A 51 -6.13 9.91 1.90
CA PHE A 51 -4.98 10.08 2.79
C PHE A 51 -5.39 10.40 4.24
N ASP A 52 -6.45 11.18 4.44
CA ASP A 52 -6.95 11.52 5.77
C ASP A 52 -7.53 10.30 6.51
N ASP A 53 -8.21 9.41 5.78
CA ASP A 53 -8.71 8.12 6.32
C ASP A 53 -7.55 7.24 6.80
N LEU A 54 -6.49 7.12 5.99
CA LEU A 54 -5.28 6.37 6.35
C LEU A 54 -4.63 6.95 7.60
N LEU A 55 -4.45 8.28 7.63
CA LEU A 55 -3.85 8.98 8.76
C LEU A 55 -4.66 8.79 10.03
N LYS A 56 -5.97 8.92 9.94
CA LYS A 56 -6.87 8.75 11.07
C LYS A 56 -6.86 7.31 11.58
N GLY A 57 -6.90 6.32 10.68
CA GLY A 57 -6.83 4.91 11.05
C GLY A 57 -5.54 4.56 11.79
N ILE A 58 -4.39 5.02 11.28
CA ILE A 58 -3.10 4.83 11.96
C ILE A 58 -3.05 5.55 13.30
N MET A 59 -3.50 6.81 13.39
CA MET A 59 -3.50 7.54 14.67
C MET A 59 -4.47 6.96 15.72
N GLU A 60 -5.52 6.26 15.29
CA GLU A 60 -6.50 5.63 16.19
C GLU A 60 -6.00 4.28 16.71
N GLU A 61 -5.25 3.54 15.89
CA GLU A 61 -4.72 2.22 16.24
C GLU A 61 -3.30 2.28 16.86
N TYR A 62 -2.51 3.29 16.49
CA TYR A 62 -1.15 3.50 16.96
C TYR A 62 -1.02 4.88 17.64
N ASP A 63 -0.36 4.90 18.81
CA ASP A 63 -0.06 6.15 19.53
C ASP A 63 1.18 6.81 18.92
N VAL A 64 1.01 7.40 17.74
CA VAL A 64 2.07 8.07 16.97
C VAL A 64 1.74 9.53 16.71
N ASP A 65 2.77 10.36 16.57
CA ASP A 65 2.58 11.76 16.25
C ASP A 65 2.02 11.95 14.84
N LYS A 66 1.14 12.94 14.65
CA LYS A 66 0.51 13.22 13.37
C LYS A 66 1.53 13.52 12.27
N GLU A 67 2.60 14.24 12.59
CA GLU A 67 3.63 14.58 11.60
C GLU A 67 4.40 13.32 11.17
N VAL A 68 4.76 12.48 12.13
CA VAL A 68 5.47 11.21 11.88
C VAL A 68 4.60 10.25 11.08
N ALA A 69 3.35 10.04 11.50
CA ALA A 69 2.41 9.17 10.78
C ALA A 69 2.18 9.66 9.36
N LYS A 70 2.10 10.98 9.16
CA LYS A 70 1.93 11.57 7.84
C LYS A 70 3.13 11.28 6.94
N GLU A 71 4.35 11.49 7.43
CA GLU A 71 5.57 11.17 6.67
C GLU A 71 5.65 9.69 6.33
N ASP A 72 5.35 8.80 7.29
CA ASP A 72 5.42 7.35 7.11
C ASP A 72 4.40 6.86 6.07
N ILE A 73 3.16 7.34 6.14
CA ILE A 73 2.10 7.04 5.16
C ILE A 73 2.50 7.58 3.78
N GLN A 74 3.06 8.79 3.73
CA GLN A 74 3.44 9.41 2.47
C GLN A 74 4.60 8.65 1.81
N ASP A 75 5.63 8.28 2.57
CA ASP A 75 6.74 7.43 2.09
C ASP A 75 6.24 6.05 1.64
N PHE A 76 5.28 5.47 2.36
CA PHE A 76 4.64 4.22 1.97
C PHE A 76 3.91 4.33 0.63
N LEU A 77 3.06 5.35 0.46
CA LEU A 77 2.34 5.60 -0.79
C LEU A 77 3.30 5.88 -1.95
N ASP A 78 4.35 6.66 -1.72
CA ASP A 78 5.36 6.98 -2.74
C ASP A 78 6.06 5.72 -3.25
N LYS A 79 6.46 4.81 -2.35
CA LYS A 79 7.01 3.48 -2.71
C LYS A 79 6.03 2.64 -3.53
N LEU A 80 4.73 2.71 -3.21
CA LEU A 80 3.71 2.00 -4.00
C LEU A 80 3.52 2.64 -5.38
N ILE A 81 3.62 3.96 -5.50
CA ILE A 81 3.50 4.68 -6.78
C ILE A 81 4.74 4.44 -7.65
N ASP A 82 5.95 4.56 -7.08
CA ASP A 82 7.22 4.28 -7.74
C ASP A 82 7.28 2.82 -8.24
N GLY A 83 6.74 1.89 -7.45
CA GLY A 83 6.59 0.49 -7.83
C GLY A 83 5.47 0.20 -8.84
N GLY A 84 4.69 1.20 -9.25
CA GLY A 84 3.55 1.04 -10.17
C GLY A 84 2.40 0.21 -9.59
N ILE A 85 2.28 0.18 -8.27
CA ILE A 85 1.33 -0.64 -7.49
C ILE A 85 0.05 0.13 -7.17
N LEU A 86 0.22 1.42 -6.88
CA LEU A 86 -0.85 2.35 -6.62
C LEU A 86 -0.92 3.33 -7.78
N THR A 87 -2.04 3.31 -8.49
CA THR A 87 -2.37 4.32 -9.50
C THR A 87 -3.44 5.24 -8.94
N GLU A 88 -3.17 6.54 -8.98
CA GLU A 88 -4.18 7.57 -8.78
C GLU A 88 -5.07 7.59 -10.03
N ASP A 89 -6.18 6.84 -9.97
CA ASP A 89 -7.27 6.81 -10.96
C ASP A 89 -7.13 5.80 -12.13
N ASP A 90 -8.11 4.88 -12.16
CA ASP A 90 -8.43 4.03 -13.29
C ASP A 90 -9.09 4.87 -14.38
N SER A 91 -8.28 5.37 -15.29
CA SER A 91 -8.74 5.85 -16.60
C SER A 91 -8.02 5.14 -17.73
N THR A 92 -7.67 3.85 -17.60
CA THR A 92 -7.19 3.06 -18.76
C THR A 92 -7.34 1.55 -18.56
N GLU A 93 -8.55 1.03 -18.77
CA GLU A 93 -8.68 -0.26 -19.46
C GLU A 93 -9.78 -0.17 -20.55
N SER A 94 -9.40 0.45 -21.67
CA SER A 94 -10.03 0.18 -22.97
C SER A 94 -9.09 -0.72 -23.76
N ARG A 95 -9.31 -2.04 -23.74
CA ARG A 95 -8.91 -2.90 -24.85
C ARG A 95 -9.72 -4.19 -24.95
#